data_AF-A0A7W0FYY3-F1
#
_entry.id   AF-A0A7W0FYY3-F1
#
_cell.length_a   1.000
_cell.length_b   1.000
_cell.length_c   1.000
_cell.angle_alpha   90.00
_cell.angle_beta   90.00
_cell.angle_gamma   90.00
#
_symmetry.space_group_name_H-M   'P 1'
#
loop_
_entity.id
_entity.type
_entity.pdbx_description
1 polymer ?
#
loop_
_entity_poly.entity_id
_entity_poly.type
_entity_poly.pdbx_seq_one_letter_code
_entity_poly.pdbx_strand_id
1 'polypeptide(L)'
;RAAAARALSRLNFDRADAYVRVIDNSDVETLGEVARACVKSGLAAQAINRLASQDRRQAYEAFSLLSLAVKAGETQPILDAVECHRDIEVRLAAIRLLGMMYEPELAQQLQRIGENGGVPEKVRLAIREMLQHVGQAQLVAAK
;
A
#
# COMPACT_ATOMS: atom_id res chain seq x y z
N ARG A 1 -5.22 -2.09 34.08
CA ARG A 1 -4.50 -1.76 32.81
C ARG A 1 -3.68 -2.95 32.28
N ALA A 2 -2.78 -3.55 33.06
CA ALA A 2 -1.97 -4.68 32.58
C ALA A 2 -2.76 -5.97 32.23
N ALA A 3 -3.88 -6.24 32.92
CA ALA A 3 -4.73 -7.41 32.63
C ALA A 3 -5.48 -7.28 31.28
N ALA A 4 -5.99 -6.09 30.97
CA ALA A 4 -6.66 -5.81 29.68
C ALA A 4 -5.66 -5.84 28.50
N ALA A 5 -4.45 -5.30 28.68
CA ALA A 5 -3.39 -5.38 27.67
C ALA A 5 -2.95 -6.83 27.41
N ARG A 6 -2.87 -7.68 28.45
CA ARG A 6 -2.59 -9.11 28.32
C ARG A 6 -3.74 -9.92 27.74
N ALA A 7 -4.99 -9.49 27.99
CA ALA A 7 -6.17 -10.11 27.39
C ALA A 7 -6.22 -9.79 25.88
N LEU A 8 -5.96 -8.54 25.50
CA LEU A 8 -5.83 -8.11 24.10
C LEU A 8 -4.67 -8.82 23.39
N SER A 9 -3.53 -9.04 24.06
CA SER A 9 -2.39 -9.77 23.47
C SER A 9 -2.65 -11.28 23.30
N ARG A 10 -3.67 -11.84 23.96
CA ARG A 10 -4.09 -13.24 23.84
C ARG A 10 -5.15 -13.46 22.78
N LEU A 11 -5.84 -12.40 22.36
CA LEU A 11 -6.60 -12.45 21.13
C LEU A 11 -5.57 -12.55 20.01
N ASN A 12 -5.53 -13.70 19.33
CA ASN A 12 -4.80 -13.83 18.07
C ASN A 12 -5.56 -12.99 17.03
N PHE A 13 -5.38 -11.67 17.11
CA PHE A 13 -5.95 -10.74 16.18
C PHE A 13 -5.10 -10.86 14.92
N ASP A 14 -5.61 -11.57 13.93
CA ASP A 14 -5.04 -11.44 12.60
C ASP A 14 -5.32 -10.01 12.14
N ARG A 15 -4.28 -9.18 12.22
CA ARG A 15 -4.34 -7.76 11.87
C ARG A 15 -4.64 -7.59 10.39
N ALA A 16 -4.12 -8.49 9.54
CA ALA A 16 -4.40 -8.46 8.12
C ALA A 16 -5.90 -8.63 7.88
N ASP A 17 -6.52 -9.62 8.50
CA ASP A 17 -7.97 -9.85 8.40
C ASP A 17 -8.77 -8.68 9.00
N ALA A 18 -8.26 -8.02 10.04
CA ALA A 18 -8.91 -6.84 10.59
C ALA A 18 -8.94 -5.68 9.59
N TYR A 19 -7.84 -5.43 8.88
CA TYR A 19 -7.79 -4.40 7.83
C TYR A 19 -8.71 -4.75 6.65
N VAL A 20 -8.70 -6.02 6.22
CA VAL A 20 -9.61 -6.49 5.15
C VAL A 20 -11.07 -6.29 5.55
N ARG A 21 -11.45 -6.66 6.79
CA ARG A 21 -12.82 -6.41 7.28
C ARG A 21 -13.19 -4.93 7.29
N VAL A 22 -12.26 -4.03 7.60
CA VAL A 22 -12.51 -2.59 7.55
C VAL A 22 -12.75 -2.14 6.10
N ILE A 23 -11.95 -2.61 5.15
CA ILE A 23 -12.14 -2.32 3.71
C ILE A 23 -13.52 -2.79 3.24
N ASP A 24 -13.93 -4.00 3.61
CA ASP A 24 -15.13 -4.63 3.05
C ASP A 24 -16.43 -4.14 3.70
N ASN A 25 -16.40 -3.69 4.96
CA ASN A 25 -17.62 -3.50 5.77
C ASN A 25 -17.80 -2.08 6.33
N SER A 26 -16.83 -1.18 6.17
CA SER A 26 -16.93 0.17 6.76
C SER A 26 -17.46 1.18 5.74
N ASP A 27 -18.12 2.23 6.25
CA ASP A 27 -18.41 3.40 5.42
C ASP A 27 -17.13 4.20 5.10
N VAL A 28 -17.26 5.13 4.15
CA VAL A 28 -16.14 5.95 3.64
C VAL A 28 -15.51 6.79 4.75
N GLU A 29 -16.31 7.28 5.70
CA GLU A 29 -15.84 8.08 6.82
C GLU A 29 -14.94 7.25 7.75
N THR A 30 -15.43 6.10 8.20
CA THR A 30 -14.70 5.16 9.06
C THR A 30 -13.44 4.64 8.38
N LEU A 31 -13.53 4.27 7.10
CA LEU A 31 -12.37 3.82 6.31
C LEU A 31 -11.28 4.91 6.30
N GLY A 32 -11.67 6.16 6.05
CA GLY A 32 -10.78 7.31 6.07
C GLY A 32 -10.17 7.58 7.46
N GLU A 33 -10.95 7.48 8.52
CA GLU A 33 -10.45 7.67 9.90
C GLU A 33 -9.40 6.63 10.28
N VAL A 34 -9.67 5.36 9.98
CA VAL A 34 -8.74 4.26 10.26
C VAL A 34 -7.45 4.42 9.45
N ALA A 35 -7.53 4.77 8.17
CA ALA A 35 -6.38 5.01 7.32
C ALA A 35 -5.52 6.15 7.85
N ARG A 36 -6.13 7.31 8.16
CA ARG A 36 -5.44 8.47 8.76
C ARG A 36 -4.80 8.12 10.09
N ALA A 37 -5.46 7.33 10.93
CA ALA A 37 -4.89 6.87 12.19
C ALA A 37 -3.65 5.99 11.96
N CYS A 38 -3.68 5.08 10.97
CA CYS A 38 -2.54 4.24 10.62
C CYS A 38 -1.34 5.06 10.08
N VAL A 39 -1.61 6.10 9.29
CA VAL A 39 -0.56 7.03 8.83
C VAL A 39 0.02 7.83 10.00
N LYS A 40 -0.84 8.48 10.79
CA LYS A 40 -0.42 9.35 11.92
C LYS A 40 0.33 8.58 13.02
N SER A 41 -0.03 7.32 13.26
CA SER A 41 0.66 6.46 14.24
C SER A 41 1.97 5.86 13.72
N GLY A 42 2.31 6.07 12.44
CA GLY A 42 3.49 5.49 11.80
C GLY A 42 3.35 4.02 11.43
N LEU A 43 2.16 3.42 11.59
CA LEU A 43 1.92 2.04 11.17
C LEU A 43 2.07 1.86 9.65
N ALA A 44 1.64 2.84 8.85
CA ALA A 44 1.84 2.81 7.40
C ALA A 44 3.34 2.80 7.03
N ALA A 45 4.15 3.62 7.69
CA ALA A 45 5.61 3.64 7.48
C ALA A 45 6.27 2.32 7.89
N GLN A 46 5.81 1.69 8.98
CA GLN A 46 6.28 0.35 9.38
C GLN A 46 5.86 -0.72 8.37
N ALA A 47 4.62 -0.65 7.86
CA ALA A 47 4.11 -1.56 6.84
C ALA A 47 4.91 -1.45 5.53
N ILE A 48 5.24 -0.24 5.08
CA ILE A 48 6.10 -0.04 3.89
C ILE A 48 7.42 -0.80 4.02
N ASN A 49 8.09 -0.71 5.17
CA ASN A 49 9.36 -1.42 5.41
C ASN A 49 9.20 -2.95 5.41
N ARG A 50 7.99 -3.46 5.68
CA ARG A 50 7.69 -4.90 5.71
C ARG A 50 7.10 -5.42 4.40
N LEU A 51 6.82 -4.55 3.43
CA LEU A 51 6.17 -4.92 2.18
C LEU A 51 7.03 -5.89 1.34
N ALA A 52 8.36 -5.77 1.43
CA ALA A 52 9.32 -6.68 0.80
C ALA A 52 9.85 -7.78 1.77
N SER A 53 9.18 -8.02 2.90
CA SER A 53 9.60 -9.04 3.86
C SER A 53 9.52 -10.44 3.26
N GLN A 54 10.49 -11.30 3.58
CA GLN A 54 10.44 -12.72 3.24
C GLN A 54 9.47 -13.52 4.12
N ASP A 55 9.10 -12.96 5.29
CA ASP A 55 8.04 -13.51 6.11
C ASP A 55 6.69 -13.15 5.48
N ARG A 56 6.04 -14.16 4.90
CA ARG A 56 4.75 -14.01 4.20
C ARG A 56 3.67 -13.39 5.09
N ARG A 57 3.66 -13.70 6.40
CA ARG A 57 2.65 -13.16 7.31
C ARG A 57 2.86 -11.67 7.50
N GLN A 58 4.11 -11.23 7.65
CA GLN A 58 4.43 -9.80 7.78
C GLN A 58 4.18 -9.04 6.47
N ALA A 59 4.55 -9.63 5.34
CA ALA A 59 4.30 -9.03 4.03
C ALA A 59 2.79 -8.91 3.76
N TYR A 60 1.99 -9.92 4.15
CA TYR A 60 0.54 -9.89 4.01
C TYR A 60 -0.11 -8.86 4.94
N GLU A 61 0.29 -8.79 6.22
CA GLU A 61 -0.19 -7.73 7.13
C GLU A 61 0.13 -6.33 6.59
N ALA A 62 1.35 -6.13 6.09
CA ALA A 62 1.76 -4.88 5.48
C ALA A 62 0.93 -4.53 4.24
N PHE A 63 0.73 -5.52 3.35
CA PHE A 63 -0.09 -5.37 2.15
C PHE A 63 -1.51 -4.96 2.52
N SER A 64 -2.19 -5.69 3.41
CA SER A 64 -3.57 -5.41 3.80
C SER A 64 -3.75 -4.01 4.42
N LEU A 65 -2.81 -3.57 5.25
CA LEU A 65 -2.84 -2.21 5.81
C LEU A 65 -2.68 -1.14 4.72
N LEU A 66 -1.71 -1.32 3.82
CA LEU A 66 -1.45 -0.35 2.77
C LEU A 66 -2.56 -0.34 1.70
N SER A 67 -3.21 -1.47 1.42
CA SER A 67 -4.41 -1.53 0.59
C SER A 67 -5.57 -0.74 1.20
N LEU A 68 -5.74 -0.80 2.53
CA LEU A 68 -6.70 0.05 3.24
C LEU A 68 -6.37 1.53 3.05
N ALA A 69 -5.09 1.91 3.18
CA ALA A 69 -4.67 3.29 2.96
C ALA A 69 -4.95 3.76 1.52
N VAL A 70 -4.67 2.91 0.52
CA VAL A 70 -4.98 3.21 -0.89
C VAL A 70 -6.48 3.39 -1.10
N LYS A 71 -7.31 2.48 -0.59
CA LYS A 71 -8.77 2.58 -0.73
C LYS A 71 -9.36 3.79 -0.03
N ALA A 72 -8.71 4.28 1.03
CA ALA A 72 -9.07 5.51 1.71
C ALA A 72 -8.53 6.80 1.04
N GLY A 73 -7.74 6.69 -0.03
CA GLY A 73 -7.08 7.83 -0.67
C GLY A 73 -5.79 8.31 0.02
N GLU A 74 -5.33 7.63 1.08
CA GLU A 74 -4.11 7.95 1.83
C GLU A 74 -2.87 7.33 1.14
N THR A 75 -2.60 7.75 -0.11
CA THR A 75 -1.56 7.13 -0.96
C THR A 75 -0.19 7.77 -0.87
N GLN A 76 -0.09 8.98 -0.32
CA GLN A 76 1.17 9.73 -0.26
C GLN A 76 2.33 8.94 0.36
N PRO A 77 2.18 8.23 1.50
CA PRO A 77 3.28 7.46 2.07
C PRO A 77 3.83 6.37 1.13
N ILE A 78 2.98 5.81 0.27
CA ILE A 78 3.34 4.77 -0.68
C ILE A 78 4.04 5.39 -1.90
N LEU A 79 3.56 6.53 -2.38
CA LEU A 79 4.20 7.30 -3.45
C LEU A 79 5.60 7.78 -3.04
N ASP A 80 5.73 8.31 -1.81
CA ASP A 80 7.02 8.69 -1.23
C ASP A 80 7.96 7.48 -1.16
N ALA A 81 7.44 6.31 -0.82
CA ALA A 81 8.23 5.08 -0.80
C ALA A 81 8.75 4.72 -2.20
N VAL A 82 7.93 4.82 -3.24
CA VAL A 82 8.37 4.59 -4.63
C VAL A 82 9.49 5.56 -5.02
N GLU A 83 9.31 6.85 -4.72
CA GLU A 83 10.19 7.93 -5.15
C GLU A 83 11.53 7.97 -4.39
N CYS A 84 11.54 7.75 -3.07
CA CYS A 84 12.73 8.01 -2.26
C CYS A 84 13.14 6.93 -1.24
N HIS A 85 12.46 5.80 -1.13
CA HIS A 85 12.87 4.76 -0.17
C HIS A 85 14.29 4.22 -0.42
N ARG A 86 15.08 3.95 0.61
CA ARG A 86 16.48 3.51 0.43
C ARG A 86 16.61 2.11 -0.19
N ASP A 87 15.65 1.24 0.08
CA ASP A 87 15.61 -0.14 -0.40
C ASP A 87 14.81 -0.23 -1.70
N ILE A 88 15.45 -0.71 -2.76
CA ILE A 88 14.86 -0.85 -4.08
C ILE A 88 13.77 -1.91 -4.13
N GLU A 89 13.86 -2.98 -3.34
CA GLU A 89 12.83 -4.03 -3.35
C GLU A 89 11.55 -3.54 -2.70
N VAL A 90 11.65 -2.68 -1.67
CA VAL A 90 10.49 -1.98 -1.10
C VAL A 90 9.85 -1.04 -2.14
N ARG A 91 10.64 -0.28 -2.92
CA ARG A 91 10.10 0.56 -4.00
C ARG A 91 9.32 -0.26 -5.03
N LEU A 92 9.88 -1.38 -5.47
CA LEU A 92 9.25 -2.27 -6.44
C LEU A 92 8.01 -2.96 -5.88
N ALA A 93 8.00 -3.30 -4.59
CA ALA A 93 6.83 -3.85 -3.93
C ALA A 93 5.72 -2.80 -3.81
N ALA A 94 6.05 -1.54 -3.53
CA ALA A 94 5.10 -0.42 -3.50
C ALA A 94 4.46 -0.18 -4.88
N ILE A 95 5.25 -0.20 -5.96
CA ILE A 95 4.73 -0.12 -7.34
C ILE A 95 3.74 -1.26 -7.62
N ARG A 96 4.10 -2.50 -7.24
CA ARG A 96 3.23 -3.67 -7.43
C ARG A 96 1.92 -3.54 -6.64
N LEU A 97 1.97 -3.03 -5.41
CA LEU A 97 0.77 -2.75 -4.62
C LEU A 97 -0.14 -1.73 -5.32
N LEU A 98 0.41 -0.60 -5.76
CA LEU A 98 -0.37 0.43 -6.47
C LEU A 98 -0.95 -0.09 -7.79
N GLY A 99 -0.22 -0.95 -8.51
CA GLY A 99 -0.71 -1.58 -9.73
C GLY A 99 -1.86 -2.57 -9.49
N MET A 100 -1.83 -3.32 -8.39
CA MET A 100 -2.94 -4.23 -8.01
C MET A 100 -4.19 -3.47 -7.56
N MET A 101 -4.01 -2.31 -6.91
CA MET A 101 -5.09 -1.51 -6.37
C MET A 101 -5.60 -0.42 -7.32
N TYR A 102 -5.08 -0.38 -8.56
CA TYR A 102 -5.11 0.73 -9.50
C TYR A 102 -6.34 1.66 -9.40
N GLU A 103 -6.04 2.96 -9.28
CA GLU A 103 -6.98 4.07 -9.45
C GLU A 103 -6.36 5.02 -10.52
N PRO A 104 -7.13 5.52 -11.51
CA PRO A 104 -6.61 6.36 -12.60
C PRO A 104 -5.78 7.57 -12.13
N GLU A 105 -6.13 8.14 -10.98
CA GLU A 105 -5.45 9.29 -10.37
C GLU A 105 -4.00 8.95 -9.99
N LEU A 106 -3.74 7.70 -9.58
CA LEU A 106 -2.40 7.22 -9.22
C LEU A 106 -1.50 7.07 -10.43
N ALA A 107 -2.07 6.82 -11.62
CA ALA A 107 -1.31 6.66 -12.85
C ALA A 107 -0.51 7.92 -13.20
N GLN A 108 -1.14 9.09 -13.10
CA GLN A 108 -0.50 10.37 -13.37
C GLN A 108 0.61 10.67 -12.36
N GLN A 109 0.39 10.39 -11.08
CA GLN A 109 1.40 10.60 -10.03
C GLN A 109 2.61 9.70 -10.25
N LEU A 110 2.39 8.42 -10.56
CA LEU A 110 3.47 7.48 -10.85
C LEU A 110 4.22 7.84 -12.14
N GLN A 111 3.54 8.32 -13.16
CA GLN A 111 4.19 8.81 -14.38
C GLN A 111 5.16 9.97 -14.06
N ARG A 112 4.73 10.96 -13.28
CA ARG A 112 5.60 12.07 -12.84
C ARG A 112 6.83 11.58 -12.08
N ILE A 113 6.66 10.59 -11.20
CA ILE A 113 7.78 9.95 -10.48
C ILE A 113 8.72 9.24 -11.47
N GLY A 114 8.19 8.52 -12.46
CA GLY A 114 9.00 7.81 -13.46
C GLY A 114 9.78 8.74 -14.41
N GLU A 115 9.28 9.96 -14.63
CA GLU A 115 9.93 11.02 -15.41
C GLU A 115 10.96 11.80 -14.59
N ASN A 116 10.93 11.70 -13.26
CA ASN A 116 11.92 12.30 -12.37
C ASN A 116 13.29 11.62 -12.56
N GLY A 117 14.28 12.40 -13.01
CA GLY A 117 15.64 11.92 -13.27
C GLY A 117 16.39 11.39 -12.03
N GLY A 118 15.89 11.65 -10.81
CA GLY A 118 16.46 11.11 -9.57
C GLY A 118 16.07 9.66 -9.25
N VAL A 119 15.13 9.07 -9.99
CA VAL A 119 14.62 7.73 -9.72
C VAL A 119 15.46 6.67 -10.45
N PRO A 120 15.90 5.58 -9.74
CA PRO A 120 16.69 4.52 -10.35
C PRO A 120 16.02 3.91 -11.59
N GLU A 121 16.80 3.55 -12.61
CA GLU A 121 16.27 3.01 -13.87
C GLU A 121 15.34 1.80 -13.67
N LYS A 122 15.70 0.87 -12.79
CA LYS A 122 14.86 -0.31 -12.46
C LYS A 122 13.47 0.10 -11.97
N VAL A 123 13.38 1.20 -11.20
CA VAL A 123 12.11 1.73 -10.66
C VAL A 123 11.33 2.43 -11.77
N ARG A 124 11.99 3.21 -12.63
CA ARG A 124 11.35 3.85 -13.81
C ARG A 124 10.78 2.83 -14.79
N LEU A 125 11.51 1.75 -15.05
CA LEU A 125 11.06 0.63 -15.89
C LEU A 125 9.85 -0.06 -15.27
N ALA A 126 9.90 -0.39 -13.98
CA ALA A 126 8.79 -1.01 -13.27
C ALA A 126 7.52 -0.14 -13.27
N ILE A 127 7.65 1.18 -13.12
CA ILE A 127 6.51 2.11 -13.26
C ILE A 127 5.92 2.02 -14.67
N ARG A 128 6.75 2.10 -15.71
CA ARG A 128 6.31 2.03 -17.11
C ARG A 128 5.60 0.73 -17.42
N GLU A 129 6.19 -0.40 -17.03
CA GLU A 129 5.62 -1.73 -17.24
C GLU A 129 4.27 -1.85 -16.53
N MET A 130 4.18 -1.42 -15.27
CA MET A 130 2.93 -1.44 -14.51
C MET A 130 1.84 -0.61 -15.20
N LEU A 131 2.14 0.64 -15.61
CA LEU A 131 1.17 1.50 -16.30
C LEU A 131 0.71 0.91 -17.64
N GLN A 132 1.61 0.26 -18.39
CA GLN A 132 1.27 -0.43 -19.63
C GLN A 132 0.34 -1.63 -19.37
N HIS A 133 0.66 -2.46 -18.38
CA HIS A 133 -0.14 -3.62 -18.04
C HIS A 133 -1.54 -3.26 -17.57
N VAL A 134 -1.68 -2.23 -16.71
CA VAL A 134 -3.01 -1.82 -16.26
C VAL A 134 -3.81 -1.18 -17.39
N GLY A 135 -3.18 -0.35 -18.23
CA GLY A 135 -3.85 0.22 -19.40
C GLY A 135 -4.37 -0.87 -20.37
N GLN A 136 -3.59 -1.92 -20.60
CA GLN A 136 -4.03 -3.07 -21.40
C GLN A 136 -5.20 -3.83 -20.75
N ALA A 137 -5.14 -4.08 -19.44
CA ALA A 137 -6.20 -4.77 -18.72
C ALA A 137 -7.54 -4.01 -18.80
N GLN A 138 -7.52 -2.68 -18.68
CA GLN A 138 -8.72 -1.85 -18.82
C GLN A 138 -9.32 -1.90 -20.23
N LEU A 139 -8.49 -1.90 -21.28
CA LEU A 139 -8.95 -2.02 -22.67
C LEU A 139 -9.61 -3.36 -22.98
N VAL A 140 -9.20 -4.44 -22.29
CA VAL A 140 -9.84 -5.75 -22.42
C VAL A 140 -11.15 -5.80 -21.64
N ALA A 141 -11.20 -5.24 -20.43
CA ALA A 141 -12.42 -5.23 -19.62
C ALA A 141 -13.56 -4.36 -20.19
N ALA A 142 -13.23 -3.37 -21.04
CA ALA A 142 -14.19 -2.48 -21.69
C ALA A 142 -14.78 -3.01 -23.01
N LYS A 143 -14.34 -4.20 -23.47
CA LYS A 143 -14.84 -4.88 -24.68
C LYS A 143 -15.81 -5.99 -24.30
#